data_AF-A0A151JWA5-F1
#
_entry.id   AF-A0A151JWA5-F1
#
_cell.length_a   1.000
_cell.length_b   1.000
_cell.length_c   1.000
_cell.angle_alpha   90.00
_cell.angle_beta   90.00
_cell.angle_gamma   90.00
#
_symmetry.space_group_name_H-M   'P 1'
#
loop_
_entity.id
_entity.type
_entity.pdbx_description
1 polymer ?
#
loop_
_entity_poly.entity_id
_entity_poly.type
_entity_poly.pdbx_seq_one_letter_code
_entity_poly.pdbx_strand_id
1 'polypeptide(L)'
;MESQSKEVEELPTKSSEKSLEQLLDEEEEDVFDETYMGSIIDLIYQTWITNTFIKNLRMMIGCIQTYTVKQRKIDPNTICMREAKTMKDALMSSYPDYTTVLNLEGIEFPVTLKQITKFELLNDISINVFTERERGGKKDDGNIIIPLRLIKEKKEKHVNLLYLQESRRDDENVIGCFTWIKNLSRLIGSQLNKNYLCDRSCRFTSLTVLQRTLVLFILPNENDKWLSFRDHNKKKRLLFVIYAYLECILEKKTNDENISRFIYQHHKVFSAGYYIRCVYDKIISIYKSYRGEDCVWFVKELYDLAHRAKIIFDKNVTMAEFTSNVKWENFRNATHCHICERPFEEGDLRVRDHCHLTGRYRGPAHSRCNLHYQDTYVISIFFHYLAGYDAHFIIKDIANSFAGRVDVLPITKENYISFTKHVKDTVNFKWRTDCVKLRFVDSFKFLNTSLEKLVSYLDKSKLKIIRSEFSNLDAEDFDLLTRKGMFPYEYIDSVDKLNETSLPPRELFYSSLTDETASDDDYQHATNVRRRFCIGTLGDYSDLYIKTDVLLLVDVFENFRDTCIENYGLDPTYYYTLPGYTWDAMLKYTGIRFELLTDIDMVMFVERGIRGG
;
A
#
# COMPACT_ATOMS: atom_id res chain seq x y z
N MET A 1 59.65 6.05 -31.97
CA MET A 1 59.60 4.67 -31.47
C MET A 1 58.18 4.21 -31.70
N GLU A 2 57.92 3.82 -32.94
CA GLU A 2 57.76 2.40 -33.32
C GLU A 2 56.40 1.91 -32.81
N SER A 3 55.37 2.01 -33.66
CA SER A 3 54.97 1.01 -34.68
C SER A 3 54.08 -0.04 -34.00
N GLN A 4 52.94 -0.49 -34.53
CA GLN A 4 52.42 -0.56 -35.90
C GLN A 4 50.91 -0.90 -35.72
N SER A 5 49.97 -0.14 -36.29
CA SER A 5 49.34 -0.41 -37.61
C SER A 5 48.31 -1.54 -37.57
N LYS A 6 47.14 -1.52 -38.22
CA LYS A 6 46.51 -0.63 -39.21
C LYS A 6 45.14 -1.29 -39.51
N GLU A 7 44.05 -0.51 -39.60
CA GLU A 7 43.28 -0.23 -40.85
C GLU A 7 42.50 -1.46 -41.38
N VAL A 8 41.31 -1.37 -41.99
CA VAL A 8 40.52 -0.30 -42.61
C VAL A 8 39.12 -0.91 -42.85
N GLU A 9 38.01 -0.27 -42.49
CA GLU A 9 37.24 0.70 -43.30
C GLU A 9 36.58 0.05 -44.53
N GLU A 10 35.24 0.07 -44.60
CA GLU A 10 34.47 0.82 -45.63
C GLU A 10 32.96 0.53 -45.55
N LEU A 11 32.20 1.59 -45.24
CA LEU A 11 30.84 1.88 -45.70
C LEU A 11 30.87 2.15 -47.23
N PRO A 12 29.76 2.31 -48.02
CA PRO A 12 28.42 2.79 -47.62
C PRO A 12 27.18 2.34 -48.49
N THR A 13 26.02 2.90 -48.11
CA THR A 13 24.88 3.40 -48.94
C THR A 13 23.70 2.52 -49.41
N LYS A 14 22.53 2.95 -48.90
CA LYS A 14 21.25 3.31 -49.58
C LYS A 14 20.28 2.24 -50.13
N SER A 15 19.13 2.19 -49.44
CA SER A 15 17.79 2.60 -49.92
C SER A 15 16.75 1.55 -50.33
N SER A 16 15.50 1.97 -50.05
CA SER A 16 14.19 1.56 -50.58
C SER A 16 13.36 0.54 -49.80
N GLU A 17 12.32 1.10 -49.17
CA GLU A 17 10.94 0.63 -49.02
C GLU A 17 10.57 -0.70 -49.71
N LYS A 18 9.87 -1.57 -48.96
CA LYS A 18 8.60 -2.17 -49.41
C LYS A 18 7.83 -2.85 -48.28
N SER A 19 6.51 -2.87 -48.50
CA SER A 19 5.39 -3.05 -47.60
C SER A 19 4.98 -4.51 -47.34
N LEU A 20 3.98 -4.65 -46.44
CA LEU A 20 3.05 -5.78 -46.32
C LEU A 20 2.67 -6.40 -47.68
N GLU A 21 2.39 -7.70 -47.65
CA GLU A 21 1.84 -8.54 -48.72
C GLU A 21 2.80 -8.95 -49.83
N GLN A 22 3.68 -9.92 -49.54
CA GLN A 22 4.10 -10.90 -50.53
C GLN A 22 4.16 -12.32 -49.93
N LEU A 23 3.21 -13.15 -50.38
CA LEU A 23 3.35 -14.59 -50.70
C LEU A 23 3.49 -15.52 -49.48
N LEU A 24 2.43 -16.01 -48.83
CA LEU A 24 1.54 -17.11 -49.24
C LEU A 24 2.05 -18.01 -50.37
N ASP A 25 2.05 -19.32 -50.05
CA ASP A 25 2.24 -20.51 -50.89
C ASP A 25 3.69 -20.82 -51.32
N GLU A 26 4.31 -21.82 -50.69
CA GLU A 26 4.59 -23.14 -51.30
C GLU A 26 5.40 -24.03 -50.34
N GLU A 27 5.16 -25.33 -50.48
CA GLU A 27 5.55 -26.44 -49.61
C GLU A 27 7.03 -26.86 -49.74
N GLU A 28 7.51 -27.52 -48.67
CA GLU A 28 8.55 -28.56 -48.57
C GLU A 28 9.76 -28.52 -49.51
N GLU A 29 10.95 -28.30 -48.95
CA GLU A 29 12.04 -29.31 -48.82
C GLU A 29 13.29 -28.61 -48.27
N ASP A 30 13.86 -29.13 -47.19
CA ASP A 30 15.28 -28.96 -46.92
C ASP A 30 15.81 -30.19 -46.20
N VAL A 31 16.64 -30.94 -46.92
CA VAL A 31 17.56 -31.95 -46.41
C VAL A 31 18.93 -31.30 -46.38
N PHE A 32 19.56 -31.16 -45.21
CA PHE A 32 20.98 -31.47 -45.05
C PHE A 32 21.32 -31.78 -43.59
N ASP A 33 22.25 -32.70 -43.47
CA ASP A 33 22.52 -33.65 -42.40
C ASP A 33 23.72 -33.20 -41.54
N GLU A 34 23.72 -33.56 -40.25
CA GLU A 34 24.91 -34.01 -39.48
C GLU A 34 24.47 -34.42 -38.04
N THR A 35 24.22 -35.72 -37.88
CA THR A 35 24.40 -36.61 -36.69
C THR A 35 24.85 -35.94 -35.37
N TYR A 36 24.18 -36.08 -34.20
CA TYR A 36 23.69 -37.28 -33.51
C TYR A 36 22.57 -36.89 -32.51
N MET A 37 21.42 -37.59 -32.51
CA MET A 37 20.65 -38.10 -31.35
C MET A 37 19.15 -38.35 -31.72
N GLY A 38 18.76 -39.64 -31.76
CA GLY A 38 17.42 -40.15 -32.06
C GLY A 38 17.30 -40.69 -33.50
N SER A 39 16.46 -41.65 -33.86
CA SER A 39 15.59 -42.58 -33.13
C SER A 39 15.06 -43.60 -34.15
N ILE A 40 14.87 -44.85 -33.75
CA ILE A 40 13.84 -45.78 -34.26
C ILE A 40 13.23 -46.32 -32.96
N ILE A 41 12.29 -45.61 -32.34
CA ILE A 41 10.82 -45.81 -32.44
C ILE A 41 10.42 -47.28 -32.53
N ASP A 42 10.98 -47.99 -33.49
CA ASP A 42 10.44 -49.21 -34.06
C ASP A 42 9.90 -50.26 -33.07
N LEU A 43 10.74 -50.67 -32.12
CA LEU A 43 10.57 -52.01 -31.59
C LEU A 43 9.67 -52.11 -30.35
N ILE A 44 9.48 -51.04 -29.57
CA ILE A 44 8.61 -51.07 -28.37
C ILE A 44 7.55 -49.97 -28.41
N TYR A 45 7.16 -49.59 -29.63
CA TYR A 45 5.78 -49.25 -29.91
C TYR A 45 4.83 -50.46 -29.72
N GLN A 46 5.31 -51.69 -29.52
CA GLN A 46 4.46 -52.87 -29.74
C GLN A 46 3.84 -53.57 -28.53
N THR A 47 4.25 -53.34 -27.28
CA THR A 47 3.64 -54.13 -26.18
C THR A 47 2.45 -53.48 -25.49
N TRP A 48 2.52 -52.52 -24.53
CA TRP A 48 1.41 -52.61 -23.53
C TRP A 48 0.67 -51.42 -22.90
N ILE A 49 1.01 -50.13 -23.04
CA ILE A 49 0.20 -49.08 -22.33
C ILE A 49 -0.31 -47.93 -23.22
N THR A 50 0.22 -47.76 -24.43
CA THR A 50 -0.36 -46.88 -25.48
C THR A 50 -1.55 -47.52 -26.20
N ASN A 51 -1.82 -48.81 -25.99
CA ASN A 51 -2.78 -49.57 -26.80
C ASN A 51 -4.25 -49.49 -26.36
N THR A 52 -4.59 -48.91 -25.20
CA THR A 52 -6.00 -48.94 -24.72
C THR A 52 -6.72 -47.60 -24.80
N PHE A 53 -6.03 -46.45 -24.71
CA PHE A 53 -6.70 -45.15 -24.75
C PHE A 53 -6.75 -44.52 -26.15
N ILE A 54 -5.72 -44.72 -26.98
CA ILE A 54 -5.65 -44.13 -28.33
C ILE A 54 -6.40 -45.00 -29.37
N LYS A 55 -6.49 -46.33 -29.19
CA LYS A 55 -7.37 -47.19 -30.02
C LYS A 55 -8.85 -46.81 -29.87
N ASN A 56 -9.28 -46.43 -28.67
CA ASN A 56 -10.65 -46.00 -28.43
C ASN A 56 -10.96 -44.61 -29.01
N LEU A 57 -9.99 -43.69 -29.09
CA LEU A 57 -10.22 -42.38 -29.71
C LEU A 57 -10.18 -42.44 -31.24
N ARG A 58 -9.29 -43.25 -31.83
CA ARG A 58 -9.21 -43.44 -33.29
C ARG A 58 -10.38 -44.26 -33.87
N MET A 59 -10.88 -45.27 -33.16
CA MET A 59 -12.14 -45.94 -33.57
C MET A 59 -13.35 -45.01 -33.44
N MET A 60 -13.43 -44.20 -32.37
CA MET A 60 -14.55 -43.28 -32.16
C MET A 60 -14.61 -42.20 -33.24
N ILE A 61 -13.47 -41.63 -33.63
CA ILE A 61 -13.39 -40.61 -34.70
C ILE A 61 -13.60 -41.24 -36.08
N GLY A 62 -13.08 -42.44 -36.34
CA GLY A 62 -13.31 -43.18 -37.59
C GLY A 62 -14.77 -43.61 -37.79
N CYS A 63 -15.46 -44.05 -36.73
CA CYS A 63 -16.88 -44.38 -36.78
C CYS A 63 -17.75 -43.13 -37.02
N ILE A 64 -17.42 -41.99 -36.41
CA ILE A 64 -18.16 -40.73 -36.61
C ILE A 64 -18.00 -40.21 -38.06
N GLN A 65 -16.81 -40.32 -38.65
CA GLN A 65 -16.53 -39.86 -40.02
C GLN A 65 -17.08 -40.80 -41.11
N THR A 66 -17.12 -42.12 -40.87
CA THR A 66 -17.74 -43.08 -41.82
C THR A 66 -19.27 -43.04 -41.75
N TYR A 67 -19.84 -42.69 -40.59
CA TYR A 67 -21.28 -42.57 -40.35
C TYR A 67 -21.87 -41.24 -40.85
N THR A 68 -21.09 -40.16 -40.91
CA THR A 68 -21.54 -38.87 -41.50
C THR A 68 -21.63 -38.91 -43.03
N VAL A 69 -20.92 -39.84 -43.69
CA VAL A 69 -20.88 -39.97 -45.16
C VAL A 69 -21.92 -40.96 -45.71
N LYS A 70 -22.56 -41.79 -44.88
CA LYS A 70 -23.63 -42.72 -45.32
C LYS A 70 -24.89 -42.62 -44.45
N GLN A 71 -25.96 -42.12 -45.08
CA GLN A 71 -27.38 -42.11 -44.65
C GLN A 71 -27.74 -40.95 -43.69
N ARG A 72 -28.53 -39.93 -44.03
CA ARG A 72 -29.81 -39.83 -44.78
C ARG A 72 -30.84 -40.90 -44.36
N LYS A 73 -31.68 -40.47 -43.41
CA LYS A 73 -32.98 -41.01 -42.95
C LYS A 73 -32.91 -42.23 -42.02
N ILE A 74 -33.16 -41.99 -40.72
CA ILE A 74 -34.05 -42.70 -39.76
C ILE A 74 -33.64 -42.27 -38.33
N ASP A 75 -34.62 -42.18 -37.41
CA ASP A 75 -34.59 -41.51 -36.10
C ASP A 75 -33.52 -42.06 -35.10
N PRO A 76 -32.59 -41.23 -34.55
CA PRO A 76 -31.42 -41.70 -33.77
C PRO A 76 -31.57 -41.73 -32.23
N ASN A 77 -32.64 -41.21 -31.65
CA ASN A 77 -32.59 -40.84 -30.21
C ASN A 77 -32.83 -41.99 -29.21
N THR A 78 -33.41 -43.12 -29.61
CA THR A 78 -33.79 -44.18 -28.63
C THR A 78 -32.70 -45.22 -28.40
N ILE A 79 -31.82 -45.46 -29.37
CA ILE A 79 -30.75 -46.48 -29.28
C ILE A 79 -29.49 -45.86 -28.63
N CYS A 80 -29.16 -44.62 -28.99
CA CYS A 80 -27.98 -43.88 -28.52
C CYS A 80 -27.95 -43.68 -26.98
N MET A 81 -29.12 -43.47 -26.35
CA MET A 81 -29.25 -43.32 -24.89
C MET A 81 -29.05 -44.65 -24.13
N ARG A 82 -29.43 -45.80 -24.72
CA ARG A 82 -29.21 -47.10 -24.10
C ARG A 82 -27.73 -47.50 -24.16
N GLU A 83 -27.06 -47.24 -25.28
CA GLU A 83 -25.64 -47.59 -25.45
C GLU A 83 -24.72 -46.69 -24.61
N ALA A 84 -24.98 -45.38 -24.50
CA ALA A 84 -24.22 -44.47 -23.64
C ALA A 84 -24.36 -44.80 -22.14
N LYS A 85 -25.55 -45.25 -21.71
CA LYS A 85 -25.78 -45.70 -20.33
C LYS A 85 -25.01 -46.99 -20.02
N THR A 86 -25.01 -47.92 -20.97
CA THR A 86 -24.27 -49.19 -20.85
C THR A 86 -22.75 -48.96 -20.79
N MET A 87 -22.21 -47.99 -21.54
CA MET A 87 -20.79 -47.62 -21.48
C MET A 87 -20.41 -46.89 -20.19
N LYS A 88 -21.30 -46.06 -19.62
CA LYS A 88 -21.10 -45.42 -18.31
C LYS A 88 -21.05 -46.46 -17.19
N ASP A 89 -21.96 -47.43 -17.21
CA ASP A 89 -22.04 -48.49 -16.21
C ASP A 89 -20.83 -49.43 -16.31
N ALA A 90 -20.34 -49.72 -17.53
CA ALA A 90 -19.10 -50.45 -17.75
C ALA A 90 -17.85 -49.69 -17.24
N LEU A 91 -17.78 -48.36 -17.41
CA LEU A 91 -16.66 -47.54 -16.92
C LEU A 91 -16.66 -47.36 -15.40
N MET A 92 -17.83 -47.35 -14.76
CA MET A 92 -17.94 -47.29 -13.29
C MET A 92 -17.59 -48.63 -12.64
N SER A 93 -17.80 -49.76 -13.33
CA SER A 93 -17.45 -51.10 -12.84
C SER A 93 -15.93 -51.38 -12.75
N SER A 94 -15.10 -50.58 -13.43
CA SER A 94 -13.63 -50.74 -13.44
C SER A 94 -12.90 -50.02 -12.30
N TYR A 95 -13.61 -49.23 -11.49
CA TYR A 95 -13.04 -48.53 -10.33
C TYR A 95 -13.69 -49.04 -9.04
N PRO A 96 -12.92 -49.27 -7.97
CA PRO A 96 -13.50 -49.57 -6.66
C PRO A 96 -14.41 -48.41 -6.24
N ASP A 97 -15.58 -48.73 -5.68
CA ASP A 97 -16.51 -47.72 -5.17
C ASP A 97 -15.79 -46.81 -4.18
N TYR A 98 -16.03 -45.50 -4.25
CA TYR A 98 -15.30 -44.52 -3.45
C TYR A 98 -15.44 -44.79 -1.95
N THR A 99 -16.56 -45.40 -1.53
CA THR A 99 -16.82 -45.86 -0.14
C THR A 99 -15.87 -46.97 0.33
N THR A 100 -15.28 -47.71 -0.61
CA THR A 100 -14.32 -48.80 -0.32
C THR A 100 -12.88 -48.31 -0.23
N VAL A 101 -12.59 -47.09 -0.69
CA VAL A 101 -11.25 -46.50 -0.75
C VAL A 101 -11.11 -45.29 0.19
N LEU A 102 -12.21 -44.59 0.48
CA LEU A 102 -12.25 -43.37 1.29
C LEU A 102 -13.10 -43.57 2.54
N ASN A 103 -12.56 -43.15 3.68
CA ASN A 103 -13.30 -43.03 4.93
C ASN A 103 -14.14 -41.74 4.94
N LEU A 104 -15.46 -41.90 4.94
CA LEU A 104 -16.45 -40.84 4.93
C LEU A 104 -17.23 -40.71 6.25
N GLU A 105 -16.72 -41.28 7.34
CA GLU A 105 -17.42 -41.33 8.61
C GLU A 105 -17.69 -39.92 9.18
N GLY A 106 -18.98 -39.61 9.34
CA GLY A 106 -19.47 -38.31 9.82
C GLY A 106 -19.18 -37.14 8.87
N ILE A 107 -19.06 -37.40 7.57
CA ILE A 107 -19.10 -36.38 6.51
C ILE A 107 -20.52 -36.35 5.94
N GLU A 108 -21.16 -35.19 6.01
CA GLU A 108 -22.48 -35.00 5.43
C GLU A 108 -22.35 -34.53 3.98
N PHE A 109 -23.23 -35.03 3.12
CA PHE A 109 -23.27 -34.64 1.72
C PHE A 109 -24.41 -33.64 1.48
N PRO A 110 -24.20 -32.56 0.69
CA PRO A 110 -22.96 -32.20 -0.01
C PRO A 110 -21.86 -31.70 0.95
N VAL A 111 -20.61 -32.12 0.70
CA VAL A 111 -19.46 -31.79 1.56
C VAL A 111 -19.24 -30.28 1.59
N THR A 112 -19.26 -29.68 2.78
CA THR A 112 -19.00 -28.25 2.96
C THR A 112 -17.49 -27.96 3.12
N LEU A 113 -17.07 -26.71 2.90
CA LEU A 113 -15.66 -26.30 3.07
C LEU A 113 -15.11 -26.62 4.47
N LYS A 114 -15.96 -26.58 5.50
CA LYS A 114 -15.63 -26.91 6.90
C LYS A 114 -15.30 -28.39 7.08
N GLN A 115 -15.99 -29.27 6.35
CA GLN A 115 -15.80 -30.71 6.42
C GLN A 115 -14.56 -31.21 5.66
N ILE A 116 -13.95 -30.38 4.81
CA ILE A 116 -12.71 -30.73 4.09
C ILE A 116 -11.58 -31.06 5.05
N THR A 117 -11.39 -30.31 6.14
CA THR A 117 -10.35 -30.62 7.14
C THR A 117 -10.55 -32.00 7.75
N LYS A 118 -11.80 -32.36 8.04
CA LYS A 118 -12.16 -33.67 8.57
C LYS A 118 -11.88 -34.76 7.54
N PHE A 119 -12.24 -34.54 6.27
CA PHE A 119 -11.94 -35.45 5.17
C PHE A 119 -10.43 -35.71 4.99
N GLU A 120 -9.60 -34.66 5.06
CA GLU A 120 -8.14 -34.75 4.93
C GLU A 120 -7.48 -35.56 6.06
N LEU A 121 -8.02 -35.46 7.27
CA LEU A 121 -7.58 -36.23 8.43
C LEU A 121 -7.96 -37.71 8.32
N LEU A 122 -9.16 -38.00 7.81
CA LEU A 122 -9.67 -39.37 7.69
C LEU A 122 -9.02 -40.18 6.55
N ASN A 123 -8.52 -39.51 5.50
CA ASN A 123 -8.12 -40.17 4.24
C ASN A 123 -6.63 -40.05 3.89
N ASP A 124 -5.85 -39.37 4.72
CA ASP A 124 -4.45 -39.03 4.44
C ASP A 124 -4.24 -38.33 3.07
N ILE A 125 -5.18 -37.46 2.69
CA ILE A 125 -5.16 -36.65 1.47
C ILE A 125 -5.00 -35.19 1.87
N SER A 126 -4.36 -34.38 1.02
CA SER A 126 -4.29 -32.93 1.17
C SER A 126 -5.04 -32.22 0.03
N ILE A 127 -5.83 -31.20 0.34
CA ILE A 127 -6.76 -30.55 -0.59
C ILE A 127 -6.59 -29.03 -0.57
N ASN A 128 -6.23 -28.45 -1.71
CA ASN A 128 -6.37 -27.01 -1.92
C ASN A 128 -7.73 -26.72 -2.56
N VAL A 129 -8.32 -25.58 -2.22
CA VAL A 129 -9.57 -25.10 -2.84
C VAL A 129 -9.34 -23.71 -3.40
N PHE A 130 -9.74 -23.50 -4.66
CA PHE A 130 -9.72 -22.23 -5.38
C PHE A 130 -11.16 -21.81 -5.70
N THR A 131 -11.40 -20.52 -5.94
CA THR A 131 -12.71 -19.98 -6.36
C THR A 131 -12.50 -18.88 -7.39
N GLU A 132 -13.55 -18.58 -8.15
CA GLU A 132 -13.59 -17.49 -9.10
C GLU A 132 -14.07 -16.18 -8.43
N ARG A 133 -13.49 -15.03 -8.79
CA ARG A 133 -13.90 -13.68 -8.35
C ARG A 133 -13.84 -12.69 -9.52
N GLU A 134 -14.85 -11.83 -9.63
CA GLU A 134 -14.87 -10.72 -10.58
C GLU A 134 -13.75 -9.70 -10.27
N ARG A 135 -13.04 -9.24 -11.30
CA ARG A 135 -12.03 -8.20 -11.18
C ARG A 135 -12.76 -6.85 -11.08
N GLY A 136 -12.81 -6.27 -9.87
CA GLY A 136 -13.55 -5.03 -9.63
C GLY A 136 -13.07 -3.87 -10.52
N GLY A 137 -13.95 -3.31 -11.35
CA GLY A 137 -13.67 -2.08 -12.09
C GLY A 137 -14.57 -1.81 -13.31
N LYS A 138 -14.77 -2.77 -14.22
CA LYS A 138 -15.64 -2.64 -15.41
C LYS A 138 -16.19 -4.01 -15.82
N LYS A 139 -17.37 -4.05 -16.44
CA LYS A 139 -18.10 -5.28 -16.83
C LYS A 139 -17.35 -6.22 -17.80
N ASP A 140 -16.21 -5.80 -18.36
CA ASP A 140 -15.42 -6.57 -19.33
C ASP A 140 -14.07 -7.10 -18.80
N ASP A 141 -13.73 -6.84 -17.53
CA ASP A 141 -12.52 -7.39 -16.93
C ASP A 141 -12.79 -8.80 -16.41
N GLY A 142 -12.36 -9.81 -17.17
CA GLY A 142 -12.61 -11.23 -16.90
C GLY A 142 -12.28 -11.71 -15.48
N ASN A 143 -12.84 -12.86 -15.14
CA ASN A 143 -12.76 -13.44 -13.81
C ASN A 143 -11.35 -13.91 -13.41
N ILE A 144 -10.99 -13.71 -12.14
CA ILE A 144 -9.72 -14.17 -11.54
C ILE A 144 -9.96 -15.39 -10.66
N ILE A 145 -9.04 -16.34 -10.69
CA ILE A 145 -9.05 -17.53 -9.84
C ILE A 145 -8.19 -17.22 -8.63
N ILE A 146 -8.79 -17.30 -7.44
CA ILE A 146 -8.12 -17.02 -6.17
C ILE A 146 -8.16 -18.26 -5.26
N PRO A 147 -7.13 -18.50 -4.43
CA PRO A 147 -7.14 -19.58 -3.47
C PRO A 147 -8.12 -19.24 -2.34
N LEU A 148 -9.05 -20.17 -2.07
CA LEU A 148 -9.98 -20.10 -0.95
C LEU A 148 -9.41 -20.82 0.29
N ARG A 149 -8.67 -21.91 0.07
CA ARG A 149 -8.01 -22.71 1.11
C ARG A 149 -6.71 -23.30 0.57
N LEU A 150 -5.62 -23.10 1.30
CA LEU A 150 -4.33 -23.73 1.02
C LEU A 150 -3.87 -24.55 2.23
N ILE A 151 -3.42 -25.77 1.97
CA ILE A 151 -2.84 -26.66 2.98
C ILE A 151 -1.41 -26.25 3.34
N LYS A 152 -1.04 -26.44 4.62
CA LYS A 152 0.31 -26.14 5.13
C LYS A 152 1.32 -27.21 4.74
N GLU A 153 0.91 -28.48 4.68
CA GLU A 153 1.77 -29.63 4.37
C GLU A 153 1.15 -30.50 3.29
N LYS A 154 1.80 -30.56 2.12
CA LYS A 154 1.39 -31.42 0.99
C LYS A 154 1.71 -32.87 1.31
N LYS A 155 0.66 -33.68 1.39
CA LYS A 155 0.73 -35.15 1.50
C LYS A 155 1.04 -35.76 0.14
N GLU A 156 1.43 -37.04 0.13
CA GLU A 156 1.70 -37.79 -1.11
C GLU A 156 0.49 -37.77 -2.06
N LYS A 157 -0.71 -37.93 -1.50
CA LYS A 157 -1.97 -37.73 -2.21
C LYS A 157 -2.43 -36.27 -2.05
N HIS A 158 -2.45 -35.54 -3.16
CA HIS A 158 -2.83 -34.11 -3.17
C HIS A 158 -3.82 -33.79 -4.27
N VAL A 159 -4.84 -32.99 -3.95
CA VAL A 159 -5.91 -32.60 -4.87
C VAL A 159 -6.11 -31.08 -4.85
N ASN A 160 -6.21 -30.48 -6.03
CA ASN A 160 -6.62 -29.09 -6.18
C ASN A 160 -8.08 -29.06 -6.64
N LEU A 161 -8.96 -28.37 -5.92
CA LEU A 161 -10.38 -28.23 -6.24
C LEU A 161 -10.72 -26.78 -6.61
N LEU A 162 -11.64 -26.60 -7.54
CA LEU A 162 -12.27 -25.33 -7.88
C LEU A 162 -13.69 -25.35 -7.35
N TYR A 163 -14.02 -24.40 -6.49
CA TYR A 163 -15.36 -24.18 -5.98
C TYR A 163 -16.08 -23.20 -6.93
N LEU A 164 -17.16 -23.67 -7.55
CA LEU A 164 -18.01 -22.90 -8.44
C LEU A 164 -19.37 -22.73 -7.78
N GLN A 165 -19.86 -21.50 -7.68
CA GLN A 165 -21.17 -21.23 -7.10
C GLN A 165 -22.16 -20.87 -8.20
N GLU A 166 -23.19 -21.69 -8.39
CA GLU A 166 -24.22 -21.45 -9.39
C GLU A 166 -25.22 -20.42 -8.84
N SER A 167 -25.24 -19.22 -9.40
CA SER A 167 -26.22 -18.17 -9.07
C SER A 167 -27.50 -18.38 -9.90
N ARG A 168 -28.30 -19.39 -9.57
CA ARG A 168 -29.67 -19.45 -10.09
C ARG A 168 -30.56 -18.55 -9.24
N ARG A 169 -31.27 -17.64 -9.90
CA ARG A 169 -31.88 -16.45 -9.30
C ARG A 169 -33.07 -16.71 -8.36
N ASP A 170 -33.56 -17.94 -8.22
CA ASP A 170 -34.88 -18.14 -7.60
C ASP A 170 -34.97 -19.28 -6.55
N ASP A 171 -33.85 -19.88 -6.10
CA ASP A 171 -33.89 -20.88 -5.02
C ASP A 171 -32.98 -20.46 -3.85
N GLU A 172 -33.54 -20.42 -2.63
CA GLU A 172 -32.87 -20.05 -1.36
C GLU A 172 -31.72 -21.00 -0.94
N ASN A 173 -31.46 -22.06 -1.70
CA ASN A 173 -30.40 -23.02 -1.45
C ASN A 173 -29.27 -22.86 -2.46
N VAL A 174 -28.23 -22.11 -2.07
CA VAL A 174 -27.04 -21.95 -2.91
C VAL A 174 -26.19 -23.23 -2.87
N ILE A 175 -26.34 -24.10 -3.86
CA ILE A 175 -25.51 -25.30 -3.99
C ILE A 175 -24.20 -24.92 -4.71
N GLY A 176 -23.11 -24.83 -3.96
CA GLY A 176 -21.76 -24.73 -4.54
C GLY A 176 -21.25 -26.11 -4.99
N CYS A 177 -20.67 -26.18 -6.18
CA CYS A 177 -20.11 -27.41 -6.74
C CYS A 177 -18.58 -27.37 -6.70
N PHE A 178 -17.96 -28.48 -6.29
CA PHE A 178 -16.51 -28.66 -6.42
C PHE A 178 -16.16 -29.34 -7.74
N THR A 179 -15.19 -28.79 -8.44
CA THR A 179 -14.62 -29.35 -9.68
C THR A 179 -13.14 -29.63 -9.48
N TRP A 180 -12.66 -30.77 -9.96
CA TRP A 180 -11.24 -31.11 -9.85
C TRP A 180 -10.38 -30.32 -10.84
N ILE A 181 -9.31 -29.70 -10.34
CA ILE A 181 -8.30 -29.00 -11.15
C ILE A 181 -7.22 -30.00 -11.54
N LYS A 182 -7.23 -30.46 -12.80
CA LYS A 182 -6.21 -31.37 -13.35
C LYS A 182 -4.86 -30.69 -13.59
N ASN A 183 -4.87 -29.43 -14.00
CA ASN A 183 -3.66 -28.66 -14.27
C ASN A 183 -3.86 -27.22 -13.81
N LEU A 184 -3.32 -26.90 -12.63
CA LEU A 184 -3.44 -25.57 -12.04
C LEU A 184 -2.73 -24.52 -12.90
N SER A 185 -1.53 -24.83 -13.42
CA SER A 185 -0.74 -23.88 -14.23
C SER A 185 -1.48 -23.43 -15.49
N ARG A 186 -2.23 -24.32 -16.14
CA ARG A 186 -3.06 -23.97 -17.29
C ARG A 186 -4.27 -23.12 -16.91
N LEU A 187 -4.86 -23.34 -15.73
CA LEU A 187 -6.04 -22.61 -15.26
C LEU A 187 -5.70 -21.15 -14.91
N ILE A 188 -4.54 -20.89 -14.29
CA ILE A 188 -4.13 -19.55 -13.87
C ILE A 188 -3.04 -18.93 -14.76
N GLY A 189 -2.73 -19.55 -15.90
CA GLY A 189 -1.69 -19.10 -16.82
C GLY A 189 -1.95 -17.71 -17.40
N SER A 190 -3.21 -17.35 -17.65
CA SER A 190 -3.59 -15.98 -18.08
C SER A 190 -3.43 -14.93 -16.99
N GLN A 191 -3.33 -15.34 -15.72
CA GLN A 191 -3.18 -14.46 -14.56
C GLN A 191 -1.71 -14.27 -14.17
N LEU A 192 -0.77 -15.02 -14.76
CA LEU A 192 0.64 -15.05 -14.38
C LEU A 192 1.55 -15.01 -15.60
N ASN A 193 2.52 -14.08 -15.61
CA ASN A 193 3.47 -13.91 -16.72
C ASN A 193 4.56 -15.01 -16.81
N LYS A 194 4.38 -16.21 -16.23
CA LYS A 194 5.39 -17.30 -16.22
C LYS A 194 4.77 -18.69 -16.39
N ASN A 195 5.39 -19.51 -17.25
CA ASN A 195 4.85 -20.77 -17.77
C ASN A 195 4.82 -21.98 -16.82
N TYR A 196 5.22 -21.86 -15.54
CA TYR A 196 5.22 -23.00 -14.61
C TYR A 196 4.97 -22.56 -13.16
N LEU A 197 3.88 -23.04 -12.55
CA LEU A 197 3.75 -22.99 -11.09
C LEU A 197 4.31 -24.26 -10.48
N CYS A 198 5.16 -24.07 -9.48
CA CYS A 198 5.38 -25.09 -8.47
C CYS A 198 4.16 -25.12 -7.54
N ASP A 199 3.49 -26.27 -7.42
CA ASP A 199 2.47 -26.57 -6.40
C ASP A 199 2.94 -26.27 -4.95
N ARG A 200 4.24 -25.99 -4.76
CA ARG A 200 4.95 -25.93 -3.49
C ARG A 200 6.04 -24.85 -3.49
N SER A 201 5.75 -23.56 -3.66
CA SER A 201 6.75 -22.53 -3.31
C SER A 201 6.95 -22.44 -1.78
N CYS A 202 7.50 -23.51 -1.20
CA CYS A 202 8.01 -23.62 0.15
C CYS A 202 9.36 -24.35 0.02
N ARG A 203 10.45 -23.58 0.21
CA ARG A 203 11.88 -23.95 0.24
C ARG A 203 12.67 -23.84 -1.09
N PHE A 204 12.77 -22.62 -1.64
CA PHE A 204 14.02 -21.83 -1.70
C PHE A 204 13.61 -20.40 -2.10
N THR A 205 14.00 -19.43 -1.27
CA THR A 205 13.73 -17.98 -1.35
C THR A 205 12.37 -17.56 -1.92
N SER A 206 11.49 -17.08 -1.03
CA SER A 206 10.26 -16.33 -1.31
C SER A 206 8.95 -17.13 -1.22
N LEU A 207 8.53 -17.41 0.02
CA LEU A 207 7.09 -17.41 0.40
C LEU A 207 6.39 -16.11 -0.05
N THR A 208 7.17 -15.06 -0.32
CA THR A 208 6.74 -13.78 -0.84
C THR A 208 6.25 -13.78 -2.29
N VAL A 209 6.50 -14.77 -3.16
CA VAL A 209 6.02 -14.68 -4.56
C VAL A 209 4.55 -15.09 -4.69
N LEU A 210 4.14 -16.18 -4.03
CA LEU A 210 2.74 -16.63 -4.07
C LEU A 210 1.83 -15.74 -3.21
N GLN A 211 2.33 -15.23 -2.07
CA GLN A 211 1.65 -14.18 -1.29
C GLN A 211 1.56 -12.83 -2.03
N ARG A 212 2.47 -12.54 -2.97
CA ARG A 212 2.43 -11.30 -3.78
C ARG A 212 1.46 -11.35 -4.96
N THR A 213 1.02 -12.54 -5.38
CA THR A 213 0.12 -12.69 -6.53
C THR A 213 -1.29 -13.16 -6.16
N LEU A 214 -1.46 -13.80 -5.00
CA LEU A 214 -2.78 -14.26 -4.54
C LEU A 214 -3.01 -13.78 -3.10
N VAL A 215 -4.04 -12.95 -2.91
CA VAL A 215 -4.43 -12.38 -1.61
C VAL A 215 -4.86 -13.51 -0.67
N LEU A 216 -4.06 -13.80 0.34
CA LEU A 216 -4.41 -14.75 1.40
C LEU A 216 -5.25 -14.04 2.47
N PHE A 217 -6.49 -14.49 2.68
CA PHE A 217 -7.31 -14.04 3.80
C PHE A 217 -6.78 -14.67 5.11
N ILE A 218 -6.14 -13.85 5.95
CA ILE A 218 -5.78 -14.24 7.31
C ILE A 218 -6.92 -13.80 8.22
N LEU A 219 -7.73 -14.77 8.66
CA LEU A 219 -8.80 -14.51 9.63
C LEU A 219 -8.27 -14.60 11.06
N PRO A 220 -8.82 -13.81 12.00
CA PRO A 220 -8.54 -13.98 13.42
C PRO A 220 -8.99 -15.37 13.88
N ASN A 221 -8.26 -15.93 14.86
CA ASN A 221 -8.65 -17.16 15.53
C ASN A 221 -9.47 -16.85 16.79
N GLU A 222 -9.95 -17.89 17.50
CA GLU A 222 -10.75 -17.72 18.72
C GLU A 222 -10.05 -16.92 19.85
N ASN A 223 -8.71 -16.90 19.87
CA ASN A 223 -7.93 -16.14 20.84
C ASN A 223 -7.78 -14.66 20.44
N ASP A 224 -7.77 -14.37 19.14
CA ASP A 224 -7.52 -13.04 18.57
C ASP A 224 -8.78 -12.33 18.05
N LYS A 225 -9.95 -12.94 18.23
CA LYS A 225 -11.24 -12.40 17.76
C LYS A 225 -11.68 -11.11 18.46
N TRP A 226 -11.11 -10.77 19.61
CA TRP A 226 -11.55 -9.62 20.38
C TRP A 226 -10.78 -8.35 20.05
N LEU A 227 -11.45 -7.43 19.36
CA LEU A 227 -10.97 -6.07 19.10
C LEU A 227 -11.44 -5.12 20.22
N SER A 228 -10.51 -4.33 20.76
CA SER A 228 -10.78 -3.28 21.75
C SER A 228 -9.72 -2.20 21.64
N PHE A 229 -9.97 -1.03 22.24
CA PHE A 229 -8.92 -0.03 22.39
C PHE A 229 -7.78 -0.57 23.27
N ARG A 230 -6.53 -0.44 22.77
CA ARG A 230 -5.31 -0.92 23.46
C ARG A 230 -4.19 0.13 23.48
N ASP A 231 -4.21 1.07 22.53
CA ASP A 231 -3.10 1.99 22.25
C ASP A 231 -3.14 3.24 23.14
N HIS A 232 -3.09 3.04 24.46
CA HIS A 232 -3.10 4.14 25.42
C HIS A 232 -1.90 5.08 25.26
N ASN A 233 -0.76 4.61 24.73
CA ASN A 233 0.40 5.45 24.43
C ASN A 233 0.08 6.61 23.48
N LYS A 234 -0.88 6.44 22.55
CA LYS A 234 -1.33 7.49 21.62
C LYS A 234 -2.10 8.63 22.31
N LYS A 235 -2.42 8.50 23.60
CA LYS A 235 -2.96 9.61 24.43
C LYS A 235 -1.89 10.67 24.73
N LYS A 236 -0.61 10.31 24.68
CA LYS A 236 0.48 11.27 24.85
C LYS A 236 0.64 12.10 23.59
N ARG A 237 0.86 13.40 23.75
CA ARG A 237 1.22 14.26 22.62
C ARG A 237 2.61 13.88 22.09
N LEU A 238 2.70 13.62 20.78
CA LEU A 238 3.97 13.32 20.10
C LEU A 238 4.93 14.52 20.22
N LEU A 239 6.18 14.23 20.57
CA LEU A 239 7.16 15.27 20.95
C LEU A 239 7.60 16.14 19.77
N PHE A 240 7.87 15.51 18.62
CA PHE A 240 8.34 16.17 17.41
C PHE A 240 7.38 15.90 16.26
N VAL A 241 6.97 16.98 15.61
CA VAL A 241 6.23 16.95 14.35
C VAL A 241 6.89 17.93 13.41
N ILE A 242 7.07 17.53 12.16
CA ILE A 242 7.62 18.39 11.11
C ILE A 242 6.51 18.62 10.08
N TYR A 243 6.38 19.85 9.62
CA TYR A 243 5.52 20.20 8.50
C TYR A 243 6.43 20.72 7.40
N ALA A 244 6.30 20.20 6.19
CA ALA A 244 7.20 20.50 5.10
C ALA A 244 6.46 20.69 3.79
N TYR A 245 7.12 21.40 2.89
CA TYR A 245 6.64 21.68 1.54
C TYR A 245 7.84 21.80 0.60
N LEU A 246 7.69 21.30 -0.63
CA LEU A 246 8.70 21.37 -1.67
C LEU A 246 8.16 22.14 -2.87
N GLU A 247 9.05 22.88 -3.53
CA GLU A 247 8.76 23.52 -4.81
C GLU A 247 9.63 22.95 -5.92
N CYS A 248 9.01 22.77 -7.09
CA CYS A 248 9.62 22.13 -8.25
C CYS A 248 9.59 23.04 -9.47
N ILE A 249 10.66 22.99 -10.25
CA ILE A 249 10.74 23.51 -11.61
C ILE A 249 10.10 22.48 -12.54
N LEU A 250 9.34 22.97 -13.53
CA LEU A 250 8.71 22.16 -14.56
C LEU A 250 9.55 22.18 -15.84
N GLU A 251 10.61 21.38 -15.88
CA GLU A 251 11.46 21.26 -17.07
C GLU A 251 10.66 20.59 -18.20
N LYS A 252 10.48 21.32 -19.30
CA LYS A 252 9.84 20.80 -20.51
C LYS A 252 10.83 19.89 -21.24
N LYS A 253 10.50 18.61 -21.42
CA LYS A 253 11.32 17.73 -22.27
C LYS A 253 11.16 18.15 -23.73
N THR A 254 12.26 18.46 -24.39
CA THR A 254 12.29 18.55 -25.86
C THR A 254 11.94 17.18 -26.43
N ASN A 255 11.05 17.15 -27.43
CA ASN A 255 10.61 15.94 -28.13
C ASN A 255 11.81 15.18 -28.72
N ASP A 256 12.41 14.26 -27.97
CA ASP A 256 13.19 13.18 -28.56
C ASP A 256 12.19 12.17 -29.14
N GLU A 257 12.21 12.01 -30.46
CA GLU A 257 11.26 11.22 -31.26
C GLU A 257 11.17 9.72 -30.89
N ASN A 258 11.93 9.25 -29.88
CA ASN A 258 12.02 7.85 -29.46
C ASN A 258 11.65 7.57 -28.00
N ILE A 259 11.15 8.54 -27.23
CA ILE A 259 10.68 8.28 -25.85
C ILE A 259 9.16 8.36 -25.81
N SER A 260 8.53 7.30 -25.32
CA SER A 260 7.08 7.13 -25.18
C SER A 260 6.35 8.41 -24.76
N ARG A 261 5.24 8.72 -25.46
CA ARG A 261 4.33 9.88 -25.34
C ARG A 261 3.69 10.16 -23.96
N PHE A 262 4.25 9.69 -22.84
CA PHE A 262 3.61 9.66 -21.53
C PHE A 262 4.32 10.41 -20.39
N ILE A 263 5.40 11.15 -20.65
CA ILE A 263 6.03 12.03 -19.63
C ILE A 263 6.23 13.42 -20.23
N TYR A 264 5.25 14.30 -20.04
CA TYR A 264 5.23 15.64 -20.66
C TYR A 264 6.15 16.65 -19.95
N GLN A 265 6.39 16.51 -18.63
CA GLN A 265 7.19 17.43 -17.82
C GLN A 265 8.10 16.65 -16.85
N HIS A 266 9.33 17.14 -16.66
CA HIS A 266 10.25 16.65 -15.63
C HIS A 266 10.27 17.62 -14.45
N HIS A 267 9.88 17.14 -13.27
CA HIS A 267 9.78 17.96 -12.07
C HIS A 267 11.09 17.87 -11.29
N LYS A 268 11.78 18.99 -11.13
CA LYS A 268 13.05 19.09 -10.39
C LYS A 268 12.87 20.00 -9.19
N VAL A 269 13.04 19.44 -7.98
CA VAL A 269 12.95 20.23 -6.74
C VAL A 269 14.03 21.32 -6.74
N PHE A 270 13.64 22.57 -6.51
CA PHE A 270 14.57 23.71 -6.42
C PHE A 270 14.49 24.44 -5.09
N SER A 271 13.46 24.18 -4.29
CA SER A 271 13.35 24.77 -2.96
C SER A 271 12.60 23.84 -2.02
N ALA A 272 13.03 23.85 -0.76
CA ALA A 272 12.44 23.05 0.31
C ALA A 272 12.28 23.92 1.54
N GLY A 273 11.10 23.86 2.17
CA GLY A 273 10.82 24.52 3.44
C GLY A 273 10.25 23.54 4.45
N TYR A 274 10.64 23.68 5.71
CA TYR A 274 10.01 22.94 6.79
C TYR A 274 9.97 23.73 8.10
N TYR A 275 8.96 23.43 8.91
CA TYR A 275 8.81 23.89 10.28
C TYR A 275 8.81 22.68 11.21
N ILE A 276 9.73 22.66 12.17
CA ILE A 276 9.69 21.66 13.24
C ILE A 276 8.91 22.22 14.44
N ARG A 277 7.97 21.44 14.95
CA ARG A 277 7.23 21.72 16.18
C ARG A 277 7.69 20.76 17.27
N CYS A 278 8.30 21.31 18.33
CA CYS A 278 8.71 20.58 19.52
C CYS A 278 7.82 20.94 20.72
N VAL A 279 7.15 19.96 21.31
CA VAL A 279 6.26 20.17 22.47
C VAL A 279 7.07 20.43 23.75
N TYR A 280 8.23 19.80 23.87
CA TYR A 280 9.07 19.87 25.07
C TYR A 280 9.75 21.23 25.23
N ASP A 281 10.32 21.76 24.15
CA ASP A 281 11.04 23.03 24.15
C ASP A 281 10.62 23.86 22.92
N LYS A 282 10.00 25.01 23.20
CA LYS A 282 9.54 25.91 22.14
C LYS A 282 10.69 26.52 21.35
N ILE A 283 11.88 26.65 21.93
CA ILE A 283 13.06 27.22 21.26
C ILE A 283 13.54 26.31 20.12
N ILE A 284 13.29 25.00 20.22
CA ILE A 284 13.59 24.04 19.16
C ILE A 284 12.63 24.20 17.98
N SER A 285 11.45 24.81 18.19
CA SER A 285 10.48 25.00 17.12
C SER A 285 10.95 26.13 16.21
N ILE A 286 11.31 25.81 14.97
CA ILE A 286 11.94 26.74 14.05
C ILE A 286 11.58 26.42 12.60
N TYR A 287 11.43 27.47 11.79
CA TYR A 287 11.36 27.37 10.33
C TYR A 287 12.77 27.35 9.71
N LYS A 288 12.99 26.46 8.75
CA LYS A 288 14.15 26.51 7.85
C LYS A 288 13.72 26.29 6.41
N SER A 289 14.43 26.93 5.49
CA SER A 289 14.30 26.67 4.06
C SER A 289 15.64 26.69 3.36
N TYR A 290 15.67 26.11 2.18
CA TYR A 290 16.81 26.09 1.29
C TYR A 290 16.33 26.19 -0.16
N ARG A 291 16.94 27.10 -0.92
CA ARG A 291 16.74 27.29 -2.36
C ARG A 291 18.00 26.83 -3.08
N GLY A 292 17.89 25.77 -3.87
CA GLY A 292 18.97 25.17 -4.64
C GLY A 292 18.53 23.85 -5.27
N GLU A 293 19.28 23.40 -6.28
CA GLU A 293 18.96 22.19 -7.06
C GLU A 293 19.14 20.88 -6.28
N ASP A 294 19.68 20.93 -5.06
CA ASP A 294 20.05 19.75 -4.29
C ASP A 294 19.06 19.45 -3.15
N CYS A 295 18.08 18.60 -3.44
CA CYS A 295 17.14 18.07 -2.43
C CYS A 295 17.85 17.24 -1.34
N VAL A 296 19.12 16.86 -1.52
CA VAL A 296 19.92 16.19 -0.48
C VAL A 296 20.01 17.04 0.78
N TRP A 297 19.94 18.38 0.67
CA TRP A 297 19.91 19.26 1.84
C TRP A 297 18.78 18.89 2.81
N PHE A 298 17.55 18.71 2.29
CA PHE A 298 16.39 18.37 3.12
C PHE A 298 16.57 17.01 3.81
N VAL A 299 17.07 16.02 3.08
CA VAL A 299 17.31 14.68 3.61
C VAL A 299 18.40 14.68 4.69
N LYS A 300 19.46 15.48 4.50
CA LYS A 300 20.52 15.68 5.49
C LYS A 300 20.02 16.38 6.74
N GLU A 301 19.21 17.43 6.60
CA GLU A 301 18.60 18.11 7.76
C GLU A 301 17.69 17.16 8.55
N LEU A 302 16.90 16.31 7.89
CA LEU A 302 16.10 15.29 8.57
C LEU A 302 16.95 14.26 9.33
N TYR A 303 18.09 13.86 8.75
CA TYR A 303 19.05 12.99 9.42
C TYR A 303 19.65 13.63 10.67
N ASP A 304 20.08 14.89 10.58
CA ASP A 304 20.64 15.64 11.72
C ASP A 304 19.57 15.92 12.79
N LEU A 305 18.33 16.20 12.38
CA LEU A 305 17.18 16.33 13.26
C LEU A 305 16.90 15.04 14.02
N ALA A 306 16.98 13.88 13.37
CA ALA A 306 16.79 12.60 14.02
C ALA A 306 17.83 12.37 15.13
N HIS A 307 19.10 12.76 14.90
CA HIS A 307 20.16 12.68 15.90
C HIS A 307 19.94 13.63 17.07
N ARG A 308 19.53 14.88 16.80
CA ARG A 308 19.18 15.84 17.85
C ARG A 308 17.97 15.38 18.67
N ALA A 309 16.94 14.86 18.01
CA ALA A 309 15.75 14.32 18.66
C ALA A 309 16.08 13.10 19.52
N LYS A 310 17.00 12.22 19.07
CA LYS A 310 17.47 11.08 19.85
C LYS A 310 18.00 11.49 21.22
N ILE A 311 18.82 12.53 21.30
CA ILE A 311 19.37 13.03 22.58
C ILE A 311 18.24 13.37 23.56
N ILE A 312 17.13 13.92 23.04
CA ILE A 312 15.97 14.28 23.85
C ILE A 312 15.15 13.04 24.21
N PHE A 313 14.91 12.13 23.27
CA PHE A 313 14.21 10.86 23.54
C PHE A 313 14.93 9.99 24.58
N ASP A 314 16.27 9.99 24.58
CA ASP A 314 17.08 9.20 25.50
C ASP A 314 17.21 9.84 26.90
N LYS A 315 16.65 11.05 27.13
CA LYS A 315 16.57 11.64 28.47
C LYS A 315 15.66 10.79 29.35
N ASN A 316 16.20 10.36 30.49
CA ASN A 316 15.46 9.62 31.51
C ASN A 316 15.62 10.30 32.87
N VAL A 317 14.92 11.42 33.05
CA VAL A 317 14.85 12.17 34.30
C VAL A 317 14.05 11.37 35.30
N THR A 318 14.63 11.16 36.48
CA THR A 318 13.96 10.48 37.58
C THR A 318 12.74 11.26 38.04
N MET A 319 11.73 10.55 38.55
CA MET A 319 10.55 11.19 39.11
C MET A 319 10.93 12.15 40.24
N ALA A 320 10.42 13.37 40.17
CA ALA A 320 10.56 14.33 41.25
C ALA A 320 9.90 13.78 42.53
N GLU A 321 10.56 13.94 43.67
CA GLU A 321 10.02 13.49 44.95
C GLU A 321 8.70 14.22 45.28
N PHE A 322 7.82 13.53 46.00
CA PHE A 322 6.60 14.15 46.47
C PHE A 322 6.94 15.13 47.59
N THR A 323 6.91 16.41 47.27
CA THR A 323 7.11 17.49 48.23
C THR A 323 5.94 17.67 49.20
N SER A 324 4.80 16.99 48.98
CA SER A 324 3.62 17.07 49.85
C SER A 324 3.01 15.70 50.18
N ASN A 325 2.62 15.53 51.45
CA ASN A 325 1.94 14.32 51.95
C ASN A 325 0.60 14.07 51.23
N VAL A 326 -0.08 15.14 50.82
CA VAL A 326 -1.35 15.08 50.07
C VAL A 326 -1.21 14.32 48.75
N LYS A 327 -0.11 14.50 48.00
CA LYS A 327 0.13 13.73 46.76
C LYS A 327 0.33 12.24 47.03
N TRP A 328 0.97 11.93 48.16
CA TRP A 328 1.21 10.56 48.59
C TRP A 328 -0.08 9.85 49.01
N GLU A 329 -0.96 10.56 49.74
CA GLU A 329 -2.28 10.07 50.10
C GLU A 329 -3.20 9.89 48.89
N ASN A 330 -3.19 10.85 47.96
CA ASN A 330 -3.95 10.73 46.70
C ASN A 330 -3.51 9.51 45.88
N PHE A 331 -2.21 9.21 45.85
CA PHE A 331 -1.70 8.00 45.20
C PHE A 331 -2.16 6.71 45.91
N ARG A 332 -2.11 6.68 47.25
CA ARG A 332 -2.56 5.53 48.06
C ARG A 332 -4.05 5.27 48.01
N ASN A 333 -4.85 6.33 47.89
CA ASN A 333 -6.31 6.22 47.88
C ASN A 333 -6.88 6.18 46.46
N ALA A 334 -6.03 6.24 45.43
CA ALA A 334 -6.46 6.17 44.05
C ALA A 334 -7.17 4.85 43.75
N THR A 335 -8.41 4.95 43.26
CA THR A 335 -9.23 3.78 42.90
C THR A 335 -9.06 3.39 41.44
N HIS A 336 -8.62 4.29 40.58
CA HIS A 336 -8.51 4.08 39.13
C HIS A 336 -7.12 4.41 38.58
N CYS A 337 -6.70 3.66 37.57
CA CYS A 337 -5.49 3.93 36.79
C CYS A 337 -5.72 5.12 35.84
N HIS A 338 -4.85 6.14 35.86
CA HIS A 338 -5.04 7.32 35.00
C HIS A 338 -4.77 7.04 33.49
N ILE A 339 -4.12 5.93 33.14
CA ILE A 339 -3.77 5.58 31.74
C ILE A 339 -4.94 4.89 31.05
N CYS A 340 -5.42 3.79 31.65
CA CYS A 340 -6.50 2.98 31.10
C CYS A 340 -7.87 3.30 31.68
N GLU A 341 -7.94 4.14 32.71
CA GLU A 341 -9.18 4.61 33.37
C GLU A 341 -9.99 3.49 34.03
N ARG A 342 -9.41 2.29 34.17
CA ARG A 342 -10.02 1.15 34.87
C ARG A 342 -9.69 1.16 36.37
N PRO A 343 -10.57 0.60 37.21
CA PRO A 343 -10.31 0.45 38.63
C PRO A 343 -9.12 -0.50 38.87
N PHE A 344 -8.45 -0.33 40.00
CA PHE A 344 -7.44 -1.27 40.50
C PHE A 344 -8.15 -2.46 41.16
N GLU A 345 -7.84 -3.68 40.71
CA GLU A 345 -8.36 -4.92 41.29
C GLU A 345 -7.47 -5.44 42.42
N GLU A 346 -7.99 -6.40 43.20
CA GLU A 346 -7.24 -7.03 44.29
C GLU A 346 -6.05 -7.81 43.72
N GLY A 347 -4.82 -7.41 44.09
CA GLY A 347 -3.58 -7.96 43.54
C GLY A 347 -2.88 -7.08 42.50
N ASP A 348 -3.51 -6.00 42.02
CA ASP A 348 -2.86 -5.08 41.08
C ASP A 348 -1.72 -4.27 41.74
N LEU A 349 -0.55 -4.30 41.10
CA LEU A 349 0.57 -3.46 41.49
C LEU A 349 0.38 -2.03 40.97
N ARG A 350 0.08 -1.12 41.90
CA ARG A 350 -0.02 0.32 41.65
C ARG A 350 1.37 0.95 41.59
N VAL A 351 1.67 1.60 40.47
CA VAL A 351 2.96 2.29 40.24
C VAL A 351 2.74 3.77 39.94
N ARG A 352 3.82 4.55 40.07
CA ARG A 352 3.81 6.00 39.86
C ARG A 352 4.32 6.31 38.45
N ASP A 353 3.41 6.68 37.56
CA ASP A 353 3.79 7.16 36.22
C ASP A 353 4.28 8.60 36.29
N HIS A 354 5.30 8.90 35.49
CA HIS A 354 5.88 10.23 35.40
C HIS A 354 6.43 10.51 34.01
N CYS A 355 6.67 11.78 33.74
CA CYS A 355 7.31 12.22 32.51
C CYS A 355 8.83 12.04 32.60
N HIS A 356 9.41 11.17 31.77
CA HIS A 356 10.87 10.96 31.73
C HIS A 356 11.67 12.17 31.19
N LEU A 357 11.01 13.18 30.63
CA LEU A 357 11.66 14.41 30.18
C LEU A 357 11.72 15.51 31.26
N THR A 358 10.73 15.55 32.16
CA THR A 358 10.57 16.63 33.15
C THR A 358 10.60 16.14 34.59
N GLY A 359 10.57 14.83 34.83
CA GLY A 359 10.42 14.22 36.16
C GLY A 359 9.03 14.40 36.77
N ARG A 360 8.09 15.09 36.09
CA ARG A 360 6.77 15.42 36.66
C ARG A 360 5.90 14.17 36.78
N TYR A 361 5.41 13.90 37.99
CA TYR A 361 4.41 12.87 38.26
C TYR A 361 3.11 13.14 37.50
N ARG A 362 2.59 12.11 36.82
CA ARG A 362 1.36 12.17 36.01
C ARG A 362 0.17 11.55 36.73
N GLY A 363 0.37 10.38 37.36
CA GLY A 363 -0.70 9.72 38.08
C GLY A 363 -0.41 8.27 38.48
N PRO A 364 -1.35 7.67 39.23
CA PRO A 364 -1.31 6.26 39.59
C PRO A 364 -1.61 5.42 38.35
N ALA A 365 -0.86 4.35 38.13
CA ALA A 365 -1.06 3.46 37.00
C ALA A 365 -0.92 1.99 37.39
N HIS A 366 -1.53 1.09 36.62
CA HIS A 366 -1.16 -0.32 36.67
C HIS A 366 0.29 -0.48 36.22
N SER A 367 1.03 -1.38 36.85
CA SER A 367 2.40 -1.72 36.43
C SER A 367 2.48 -2.01 34.92
N ARG A 368 1.55 -2.82 34.39
CA ARG A 368 1.48 -3.14 32.96
C ARG A 368 1.19 -1.91 32.10
N CYS A 369 0.21 -1.08 32.49
CA CYS A 369 -0.12 0.14 31.73
C CYS A 369 1.08 1.09 31.67
N ASN A 370 1.78 1.27 32.79
CA ASN A 370 2.96 2.12 32.88
C ASN A 370 4.08 1.64 31.94
N LEU A 371 4.35 0.33 31.91
CA LEU A 371 5.36 -0.25 31.02
C LEU A 371 5.05 -0.05 29.53
N HIS A 372 3.77 -0.01 29.15
CA HIS A 372 3.33 0.20 27.77
C HIS A 372 3.16 1.70 27.42
N TYR A 373 3.10 2.57 28.43
CA TYR A 373 2.92 4.01 28.26
C TYR A 373 4.26 4.71 28.11
N GLN A 374 5.03 4.31 27.09
CA GLN A 374 6.34 4.86 26.77
C GLN A 374 6.27 5.89 25.65
N ASP A 375 7.27 6.77 25.59
CA ASP A 375 7.39 7.74 24.50
C ASP A 375 7.91 7.03 23.26
N THR A 376 7.32 7.31 22.10
CA THR A 376 7.71 6.67 20.84
C THR A 376 8.82 7.46 20.16
N TYR A 377 9.85 6.76 19.66
CA TYR A 377 10.96 7.31 18.88
C TYR A 377 10.52 7.60 17.43
N VAL A 378 9.44 8.34 17.26
CA VAL A 378 8.84 8.66 15.96
C VAL A 378 8.79 10.18 15.78
N ILE A 379 9.19 10.63 14.60
CA ILE A 379 9.00 12.01 14.12
C ILE A 379 8.05 11.92 12.93
N SER A 380 6.85 12.46 13.08
CA SER A 380 5.88 12.53 11.98
C SER A 380 6.15 13.77 11.13
N ILE A 381 6.32 13.57 9.82
CA ILE A 381 6.61 14.59 8.82
C ILE A 381 5.40 14.70 7.92
N PHE A 382 4.72 15.84 7.97
CA PHE A 382 3.51 16.12 7.22
C PHE A 382 3.83 16.95 5.97
N PHE A 383 3.33 16.48 4.84
CA PHE A 383 3.17 17.28 3.63
C PHE A 383 1.67 17.37 3.32
N HIS A 384 1.26 18.40 2.61
CA HIS A 384 -0.11 18.49 2.11
C HIS A 384 -0.16 17.91 0.71
N TYR A 385 -0.88 16.78 0.54
CA TYR A 385 -0.95 16.03 -0.71
C TYR A 385 0.32 15.22 -1.05
N LEU A 386 1.00 14.71 -0.03
CA LEU A 386 2.23 13.91 -0.14
C LEU A 386 2.13 12.76 -1.16
N ALA A 387 1.08 11.94 -1.01
CA ALA A 387 0.95 10.67 -1.71
C ALA A 387 0.67 10.82 -3.20
N GLY A 388 0.21 12.01 -3.63
CA GLY A 388 -0.10 12.30 -5.02
C GLY A 388 1.02 13.01 -5.77
N TYR A 389 2.06 13.50 -5.09
CA TYR A 389 3.07 14.35 -5.71
C TYR A 389 4.44 14.26 -5.04
N ASP A 390 4.63 14.97 -3.91
CA ASP A 390 5.96 15.20 -3.31
C ASP A 390 6.75 13.93 -3.07
N ALA A 391 6.04 12.87 -2.67
CA ALA A 391 6.71 11.68 -2.22
C ALA A 391 7.56 10.99 -3.31
N HIS A 392 7.12 11.07 -4.57
CA HIS A 392 7.85 10.50 -5.70
C HIS A 392 9.26 11.08 -5.86
N PHE A 393 9.46 12.34 -5.43
CA PHE A 393 10.74 13.01 -5.50
C PHE A 393 11.66 12.63 -4.34
N ILE A 394 11.14 12.56 -3.12
CA ILE A 394 11.99 12.44 -1.92
C ILE A 394 12.29 10.97 -1.54
N ILE A 395 11.42 10.02 -1.91
CA ILE A 395 11.53 8.64 -1.39
C ILE A 395 12.85 7.96 -1.78
N LYS A 396 13.35 8.22 -2.99
CA LYS A 396 14.62 7.65 -3.48
C LYS A 396 15.80 8.19 -2.68
N ASP A 397 15.83 9.50 -2.45
CA ASP A 397 16.91 10.14 -1.71
C ASP A 397 16.87 9.74 -0.24
N ILE A 398 15.69 9.73 0.39
CA ILE A 398 15.54 9.25 1.78
C ILE A 398 15.94 7.77 1.92
N ALA A 399 15.62 6.94 0.94
CA ALA A 399 15.99 5.53 0.96
C ALA A 399 17.51 5.34 0.93
N ASN A 400 18.22 6.13 0.11
CA ASN A 400 19.63 5.91 -0.22
C ASN A 400 20.62 6.77 0.60
N SER A 401 20.24 7.95 1.08
CA SER A 401 21.17 8.92 1.70
C SER A 401 21.78 8.47 3.02
N PHE A 402 21.11 7.61 3.79
CA PHE A 402 21.66 7.07 5.04
C PHE A 402 21.14 5.67 5.37
N ALA A 403 21.89 4.94 6.21
CA ALA A 403 21.60 3.55 6.51
C ALA A 403 20.31 3.37 7.32
N GLY A 404 19.51 2.37 6.92
CA GLY A 404 18.36 1.89 7.68
C GLY A 404 17.19 1.50 6.79
N ARG A 405 16.32 0.64 7.33
CA ARG A 405 15.18 0.08 6.58
C ARG A 405 14.14 1.15 6.25
N VAL A 406 13.43 0.94 5.16
CA VAL A 406 12.26 1.72 4.77
C VAL A 406 11.05 0.81 4.85
N ASP A 407 10.07 1.17 5.67
CA ASP A 407 8.77 0.53 5.70
C ASP A 407 7.82 1.34 4.81
N VAL A 408 7.06 0.69 3.93
CA VAL A 408 6.12 1.34 3.02
C VAL A 408 4.73 0.75 3.21
N LEU A 409 3.70 1.60 3.19
CA LEU A 409 2.29 1.22 3.15
C LEU A 409 1.76 1.46 1.72
N PRO A 410 1.92 0.51 0.78
CA PRO A 410 1.56 0.70 -0.62
C PRO A 410 0.05 0.64 -0.84
N ILE A 411 -0.44 1.42 -1.82
CA ILE A 411 -1.76 1.29 -2.43
C ILE A 411 -1.62 0.59 -3.78
N THR A 412 -0.72 1.10 -4.62
CA THR A 412 -0.37 0.53 -5.92
C THR A 412 1.15 0.37 -6.00
N LYS A 413 1.68 -0.03 -7.17
CA LYS A 413 3.13 -0.03 -7.40
C LYS A 413 3.75 1.37 -7.35
N GLU A 414 2.94 2.40 -7.59
CA GLU A 414 3.37 3.79 -7.73
C GLU A 414 2.92 4.64 -6.54
N ASN A 415 1.75 4.34 -5.95
CA ASN A 415 1.15 5.14 -4.88
C ASN A 415 1.25 4.43 -3.53
N TYR A 416 1.48 5.21 -2.48
CA TYR A 416 1.60 4.72 -1.11
C TYR A 416 0.92 5.67 -0.12
N ILE A 417 0.33 5.10 0.93
CA ILE A 417 -0.32 5.86 2.01
C ILE A 417 0.73 6.62 2.83
N SER A 418 1.86 5.96 3.11
CA SER A 418 2.93 6.47 3.94
C SER A 418 4.18 5.62 3.75
N PHE A 419 5.33 6.20 4.00
CA PHE A 419 6.59 5.48 4.15
C PHE A 419 7.31 5.97 5.40
N THR A 420 8.09 5.09 6.02
CA THR A 420 8.82 5.35 7.25
C THR A 420 10.27 4.93 7.09
N LYS A 421 11.20 5.87 7.27
CA LYS A 421 12.64 5.62 7.27
C LYS A 421 13.13 5.44 8.70
N HIS A 422 13.84 4.34 8.95
CA HIS A 422 14.50 4.07 10.22
C HIS A 422 15.93 4.59 10.14
N VAL A 423 16.35 5.39 11.12
CA VAL A 423 17.71 5.95 11.15
C VAL A 423 18.61 5.01 11.96
N LYS A 424 19.31 4.09 11.28
CA LYS A 424 20.02 2.97 11.94
C LYS A 424 21.03 3.42 12.99
N ASP A 425 21.71 4.53 12.77
CA ASP A 425 22.76 5.02 13.68
C ASP A 425 22.21 5.62 14.98
N THR A 426 20.88 5.75 15.08
CA THR A 426 20.18 6.20 16.29
C THR A 426 19.68 5.06 17.18
N VAL A 427 20.10 3.81 16.94
CA VAL A 427 19.70 2.66 17.77
C VAL A 427 20.08 2.88 19.24
N ASN A 428 19.13 2.63 20.14
CA ASN A 428 19.41 2.60 21.57
C ASN A 428 19.93 1.20 21.98
N PHE A 429 21.18 1.13 22.45
CA PHE A 429 21.84 -0.12 22.85
C PHE A 429 21.19 -0.81 24.07
N LYS A 430 20.39 -0.10 24.87
CA LYS A 430 19.69 -0.69 26.03
C LYS A 430 18.56 -1.65 25.66
N TRP A 431 17.88 -1.43 24.53
CA TRP A 431 16.69 -2.20 24.13
C TRP A 431 16.79 -2.80 22.71
N ARG A 432 17.96 -2.68 22.08
CA ARG A 432 18.39 -3.29 20.79
C ARG A 432 17.47 -3.12 19.56
N THR A 433 16.34 -2.41 19.66
CA THR A 433 15.33 -2.39 18.58
C THR A 433 14.74 -1.02 18.26
N ASP A 434 14.82 -0.04 19.17
CA ASP A 434 14.30 1.31 18.90
C ASP A 434 15.39 2.26 18.40
N CYS A 435 15.24 2.62 17.14
CA CYS A 435 15.89 3.75 16.49
C CYS A 435 14.83 4.81 16.18
N VAL A 436 15.28 6.03 15.90
CA VAL A 436 14.40 7.11 15.48
C VAL A 436 13.80 6.78 14.10
N LYS A 437 12.48 6.93 14.01
CA LYS A 437 11.68 6.65 12.82
C LYS A 437 11.15 7.97 12.26
N LEU A 438 11.53 8.28 11.02
CA LEU A 438 11.00 9.40 10.25
C LEU A 438 9.81 8.90 9.45
N ARG A 439 8.59 9.29 9.87
CA ARG A 439 7.35 8.83 9.26
C ARG A 439 6.77 9.94 8.39
N PHE A 440 6.63 9.69 7.10
CA PHE A 440 6.06 10.64 6.16
C PHE A 440 4.56 10.40 6.05
N VAL A 441 3.78 11.44 6.30
CA VAL A 441 2.31 11.38 6.40
C VAL A 441 1.69 12.45 5.51
N ASP A 442 0.62 12.08 4.83
CA ASP A 442 -0.17 13.01 4.02
C ASP A 442 -1.25 13.68 4.88
N SER A 443 -1.12 14.98 5.12
CA SER A 443 -2.13 15.75 5.86
C SER A 443 -3.47 15.82 5.13
N PHE A 444 -3.51 15.64 3.80
CA PHE A 444 -4.74 15.61 3.02
C PHE A 444 -5.60 14.39 3.34
N LYS A 445 -5.00 13.30 3.84
CA LYS A 445 -5.72 12.11 4.36
C LYS A 445 -6.40 12.37 5.71
N PHE A 446 -6.16 13.53 6.31
CA PHE A 446 -6.86 14.02 7.50
C PHE A 446 -7.84 15.14 7.17
N LEU A 447 -7.39 16.09 6.35
CA LEU A 447 -8.15 17.27 5.96
C LEU A 447 -8.20 17.32 4.43
N ASN A 448 -9.26 16.73 3.86
CA ASN A 448 -9.41 16.42 2.43
C ASN A 448 -9.86 17.63 1.59
N THR A 449 -9.21 18.77 1.76
CA THR A 449 -9.55 20.03 1.10
C THR A 449 -8.29 20.87 0.94
N SER A 450 -8.29 21.81 -0.01
CA SER A 450 -7.16 22.72 -0.24
C SER A 450 -6.78 23.51 1.01
N LEU A 451 -5.49 23.78 1.16
CA LEU A 451 -4.96 24.57 2.28
C LEU A 451 -5.65 25.93 2.41
N GLU A 452 -5.91 26.61 1.30
CA GLU A 452 -6.62 27.90 1.27
C GLU A 452 -7.98 27.82 1.98
N LYS A 453 -8.79 26.82 1.63
CA LYS A 453 -10.11 26.62 2.23
C LYS A 453 -9.99 26.19 3.69
N LEU A 454 -8.97 25.42 4.06
CA LEU A 454 -8.71 25.08 5.47
C LEU A 454 -8.35 26.31 6.31
N VAL A 455 -7.53 27.22 5.77
CA VAL A 455 -7.18 28.48 6.42
C VAL A 455 -8.42 29.37 6.58
N SER A 456 -9.32 29.40 5.58
CA SER A 456 -10.56 30.18 5.65
C SER A 456 -11.50 29.76 6.79
N TYR A 457 -11.39 28.52 7.28
CA TYR A 457 -12.17 28.02 8.42
C TYR A 457 -11.61 28.42 9.78
N LEU A 458 -10.40 28.97 9.83
CA LEU A 458 -9.77 29.38 11.07
C LEU A 458 -9.97 30.86 11.31
N ASP A 459 -10.32 31.19 12.54
CA ASP A 459 -10.22 32.56 13.03
C ASP A 459 -8.76 33.00 13.03
N LYS A 460 -8.48 34.24 12.62
CA LYS A 460 -7.12 34.79 12.55
C LYS A 460 -6.38 34.73 13.89
N SER A 461 -7.09 34.75 15.02
CA SER A 461 -6.50 34.56 16.37
C SER A 461 -5.92 33.16 16.61
N LYS A 462 -6.31 32.17 15.81
CA LYS A 462 -5.79 30.80 15.86
C LYS A 462 -4.51 30.61 15.04
N LEU A 463 -4.14 31.56 14.18
CA LEU A 463 -2.92 31.57 13.37
C LEU A 463 -1.71 32.04 14.19
N LYS A 464 -1.43 31.34 15.29
CA LYS A 464 -0.47 31.77 16.32
C LYS A 464 0.97 31.61 15.86
N ILE A 465 1.26 30.56 15.10
CA ILE A 465 2.62 30.20 14.72
C ILE A 465 3.11 31.15 13.63
N ILE A 466 2.34 31.34 12.57
CA ILE A 466 2.67 32.33 11.54
C ILE A 466 2.75 33.75 12.12
N ARG A 467 1.86 34.11 13.06
CA ARG A 467 1.93 35.39 13.77
C ARG A 467 3.22 35.57 14.56
N SER A 468 3.73 34.50 15.18
CA SER A 468 4.98 34.54 15.94
C SER A 468 6.22 34.65 15.06
N GLU A 469 6.23 33.99 13.90
CA GLU A 469 7.32 34.06 12.90
C GLU A 469 7.37 35.42 12.20
N PHE A 470 6.23 36.09 12.11
CA PHE A 470 6.08 37.43 11.55
C PHE A 470 5.62 38.44 12.62
N SER A 471 6.29 38.44 13.78
CA SER A 471 5.95 39.29 14.92
C SER A 471 6.07 40.79 14.65
N ASN A 472 6.87 41.16 13.65
CA ASN A 472 7.19 42.56 13.33
C ASN A 472 6.24 43.17 12.29
N LEU A 473 5.34 42.36 11.70
CA LEU A 473 4.39 42.85 10.70
C LEU A 473 3.17 43.47 11.35
N ASP A 474 2.66 44.53 10.75
CA ASP A 474 1.38 45.12 11.12
C ASP A 474 0.20 44.17 10.79
N ALA A 475 -1.02 44.60 11.10
CA ALA A 475 -2.21 43.78 10.89
C ALA A 475 -2.57 43.63 9.40
N GLU A 476 -2.30 44.64 8.58
CA GLU A 476 -2.63 44.63 7.15
C GLU A 476 -1.67 43.72 6.37
N ASP A 477 -0.37 43.84 6.63
CA ASP A 477 0.67 43.02 6.03
C ASP A 477 0.53 41.56 6.44
N PHE A 478 0.09 41.32 7.67
CA PHE A 478 -0.23 39.97 8.11
C PHE A 478 -1.42 39.38 7.36
N ASP A 479 -2.49 40.15 7.22
CA ASP A 479 -3.68 39.69 6.51
C ASP A 479 -3.33 39.28 5.08
N LEU A 480 -2.44 40.05 4.47
CA LEU A 480 -1.90 39.77 3.15
C LEU A 480 -1.18 38.42 3.08
N LEU A 481 -0.47 37.99 4.13
CA LEU A 481 0.21 36.68 4.18
C LEU A 481 -0.70 35.52 4.58
N THR A 482 -1.87 35.80 5.15
CA THR A 482 -2.84 34.75 5.53
C THR A 482 -3.73 34.30 4.37
N ARG A 483 -3.90 35.15 3.35
CA ARG A 483 -4.48 34.72 2.07
C ARG A 483 -3.43 33.91 1.31
N LYS A 484 -3.84 32.76 0.76
CA LYS A 484 -2.95 31.93 -0.05
C LYS A 484 -2.53 32.70 -1.31
N GLY A 485 -1.23 32.76 -1.57
CA GLY A 485 -0.68 33.38 -2.78
C GLY A 485 -0.89 32.51 -4.03
N MET A 486 -0.62 33.09 -5.21
CA MET A 486 -0.51 32.33 -6.46
C MET A 486 0.94 32.23 -6.89
N PHE A 487 1.33 31.10 -7.47
CA PHE A 487 2.67 30.87 -7.98
C PHE A 487 2.62 30.44 -9.45
N PRO A 488 3.45 31.01 -10.35
CA PRO A 488 3.37 30.75 -11.78
C PRO A 488 4.14 29.47 -12.14
N TYR A 489 3.58 28.30 -11.78
CA TYR A 489 4.23 27.00 -11.94
C TYR A 489 4.71 26.72 -13.37
N GLU A 490 3.86 26.92 -14.36
CA GLU A 490 4.18 26.61 -15.77
C GLU A 490 5.17 27.58 -16.42
N TYR A 491 5.32 28.76 -15.82
CA TYR A 491 6.33 29.73 -16.24
C TYR A 491 7.71 29.32 -15.74
N ILE A 492 7.81 28.74 -14.54
CA ILE A 492 9.09 28.39 -13.90
C ILE A 492 9.57 27.02 -14.40
N ASP A 493 10.17 27.03 -15.58
CA ASP A 493 10.76 25.86 -16.26
C ASP A 493 12.31 25.82 -16.17
N SER A 494 12.95 26.82 -15.56
CA SER A 494 14.38 26.85 -15.29
C SER A 494 14.72 27.63 -14.02
N VAL A 495 15.88 27.33 -13.41
CA VAL A 495 16.40 28.05 -12.23
C VAL A 495 16.68 29.52 -12.56
N ASP A 496 17.08 29.82 -13.79
CA ASP A 496 17.42 31.18 -14.22
C ASP A 496 16.25 32.15 -14.08
N LYS A 497 15.01 31.68 -14.30
CA LYS A 497 13.79 32.48 -14.14
C LYS A 497 13.55 32.95 -12.71
N LEU A 498 14.12 32.26 -11.71
CA LEU A 498 14.05 32.70 -10.32
C LEU A 498 14.85 33.99 -10.08
N ASN A 499 15.81 34.31 -10.95
CA ASN A 499 16.59 35.54 -10.83
C ASN A 499 15.88 36.76 -11.45
N GLU A 500 14.71 36.58 -12.06
CA GLU A 500 13.96 37.67 -12.68
C GLU A 500 13.44 38.69 -11.65
N THR A 501 13.54 39.97 -11.99
CA THR A 501 13.21 41.11 -11.11
C THR A 501 11.79 41.64 -11.31
N SER A 502 10.97 40.97 -12.11
CA SER A 502 9.56 41.30 -12.33
C SER A 502 8.69 40.06 -12.14
N LEU A 503 7.42 40.26 -11.78
CA LEU A 503 6.45 39.17 -11.91
C LEU A 503 6.16 38.97 -13.41
N PRO A 504 5.98 37.72 -13.85
CA PRO A 504 5.58 37.48 -15.22
C PRO A 504 4.15 38.02 -15.45
N PRO A 505 3.76 38.35 -16.69
CA PRO A 505 2.40 38.75 -17.01
C PRO A 505 1.35 37.76 -16.49
N ARG A 506 0.14 38.26 -16.21
CA ARG A 506 -0.98 37.45 -15.67
C ARG A 506 -1.23 36.19 -16.49
N GLU A 507 -1.10 36.28 -17.82
CA GLU A 507 -1.31 35.19 -18.76
C GLU A 507 -0.36 34.00 -18.52
N LEU A 508 0.80 34.23 -17.91
CA LEU A 508 1.80 33.20 -17.59
C LEU A 508 1.60 32.58 -16.20
N PHE A 509 0.57 33.01 -15.45
CA PHE A 509 0.07 32.31 -14.27
C PHE A 509 -0.96 31.21 -14.63
N TYR A 510 -1.04 30.83 -15.90
CA TYR A 510 -1.86 29.71 -16.35
C TYR A 510 -1.46 28.40 -15.64
N SER A 511 -2.46 27.62 -15.24
CA SER A 511 -2.31 26.31 -14.62
C SER A 511 -2.96 25.24 -15.48
N SER A 512 -2.16 24.26 -15.93
CA SER A 512 -2.67 23.11 -16.70
C SER A 512 -3.61 22.22 -15.88
N LEU A 513 -3.53 22.27 -14.54
CA LEU A 513 -4.37 21.49 -13.64
C LEU A 513 -5.81 22.02 -13.56
N THR A 514 -5.98 23.35 -13.67
CA THR A 514 -7.28 24.01 -13.60
C THR A 514 -7.77 24.48 -14.97
N ASP A 515 -6.89 24.46 -15.99
CA ASP A 515 -7.12 25.03 -17.33
C ASP A 515 -7.54 26.51 -17.26
N GLU A 516 -7.00 27.24 -16.28
CA GLU A 516 -7.38 28.61 -15.97
C GLU A 516 -6.13 29.47 -15.70
N THR A 517 -6.25 30.76 -16.03
CA THR A 517 -5.27 31.81 -15.71
C THR A 517 -5.66 32.50 -14.40
N ALA A 518 -4.67 33.03 -13.67
CA ALA A 518 -4.91 33.84 -12.47
C ALA A 518 -6.00 34.90 -12.69
N SER A 519 -6.91 35.02 -11.70
CA SER A 519 -7.90 36.10 -11.67
C SER A 519 -7.22 37.46 -11.51
N ASP A 520 -7.92 38.53 -11.88
CA ASP A 520 -7.42 39.91 -11.68
C ASP A 520 -7.13 40.19 -10.20
N ASP A 521 -7.99 39.72 -9.30
CA ASP A 521 -7.84 39.90 -7.87
C ASP A 521 -6.62 39.14 -7.32
N ASP A 522 -6.35 37.93 -7.80
CA ASP A 522 -5.21 37.13 -7.37
C ASP A 522 -3.88 37.67 -7.89
N TYR A 523 -3.85 38.13 -9.16
CA TYR A 523 -2.67 38.75 -9.73
C TYR A 523 -2.35 40.10 -9.06
N GLN A 524 -3.39 40.88 -8.76
CA GLN A 524 -3.25 42.12 -7.99
C GLN A 524 -2.76 41.84 -6.56
N HIS A 525 -3.22 40.76 -5.95
CA HIS A 525 -2.74 40.29 -4.65
C HIS A 525 -1.24 39.94 -4.71
N ALA A 526 -0.80 39.14 -5.69
CA ALA A 526 0.62 38.81 -5.88
C ALA A 526 1.49 40.06 -6.09
N THR A 527 1.00 41.02 -6.87
CA THR A 527 1.66 42.32 -7.12
C THR A 527 1.79 43.14 -5.82
N ASN A 528 0.72 43.15 -5.00
CA ASN A 528 0.72 43.82 -3.71
C ASN A 528 1.71 43.19 -2.74
N VAL A 529 1.75 41.85 -2.64
CA VAL A 529 2.73 41.11 -1.82
C VAL A 529 4.15 41.48 -2.22
N ARG A 530 4.45 41.41 -3.52
CA ARG A 530 5.77 41.78 -4.05
C ARG A 530 6.20 43.18 -3.65
N ARG A 531 5.31 44.16 -3.83
CA ARG A 531 5.57 45.57 -3.51
C ARG A 531 5.75 45.79 -2.01
N ARG A 532 4.88 45.21 -1.19
CA ARG A 532 4.82 45.48 0.26
C ARG A 532 5.98 44.85 1.02
N PHE A 533 6.41 43.67 0.59
CA PHE A 533 7.54 42.95 1.18
C PHE A 533 8.88 43.21 0.48
N CYS A 534 8.95 44.23 -0.40
CA CYS A 534 10.16 44.63 -1.11
C CYS A 534 10.88 43.47 -1.81
N ILE A 535 10.11 42.60 -2.47
CA ILE A 535 10.62 41.36 -3.06
C ILE A 535 11.40 41.68 -4.34
N GLY A 536 12.70 41.36 -4.32
CA GLY A 536 13.65 41.70 -5.38
C GLY A 536 13.60 40.75 -6.57
N THR A 537 13.52 39.45 -6.32
CA THR A 537 13.54 38.42 -7.37
C THR A 537 12.34 37.47 -7.28
N LEU A 538 12.04 36.74 -8.36
CA LEU A 538 11.00 35.69 -8.35
C LEU A 538 11.37 34.53 -7.39
N GLY A 539 12.66 34.28 -7.17
CA GLY A 539 13.14 33.37 -6.15
C GLY A 539 12.78 33.84 -4.74
N ASP A 540 12.93 35.13 -4.44
CA ASP A 540 12.57 35.66 -3.11
C ASP A 540 11.05 35.62 -2.90
N TYR A 541 10.28 35.78 -3.98
CA TYR A 541 8.83 35.54 -3.98
C TYR A 541 8.51 34.08 -3.63
N SER A 542 9.20 33.13 -4.26
CA SER A 542 9.07 31.69 -3.97
C SER A 542 9.42 31.35 -2.52
N ASP A 543 10.48 31.94 -1.96
CA ASP A 543 10.88 31.67 -0.57
C ASP A 543 9.84 32.16 0.44
N LEU A 544 9.24 33.33 0.19
CA LEU A 544 8.12 33.82 1.00
C LEU A 544 6.90 32.91 0.85
N TYR A 545 6.58 32.51 -0.38
CA TYR A 545 5.45 31.62 -0.69
C TYR A 545 5.55 30.27 0.04
N ILE A 546 6.72 29.62 -0.01
CA ILE A 546 6.97 28.36 0.71
C ILE A 546 6.85 28.58 2.22
N LYS A 547 7.41 29.69 2.73
CA LYS A 547 7.33 30.00 4.16
C LYS A 547 5.88 30.17 4.61
N THR A 548 5.05 30.88 3.86
CA THR A 548 3.62 31.04 4.18
C THR A 548 2.88 29.72 4.11
N ASP A 549 3.06 28.92 3.05
CA ASP A 549 2.35 27.64 2.89
C ASP A 549 2.71 26.65 4.00
N VAL A 550 3.99 26.54 4.38
CA VAL A 550 4.43 25.71 5.50
C VAL A 550 3.81 26.19 6.81
N LEU A 551 3.89 27.48 7.13
CA LEU A 551 3.40 28.00 8.41
C LEU A 551 1.87 27.93 8.53
N LEU A 552 1.15 28.18 7.44
CA LEU A 552 -0.31 28.01 7.39
C LEU A 552 -0.69 26.54 7.60
N LEU A 553 0.02 25.59 6.97
CA LEU A 553 -0.18 24.17 7.21
C LEU A 553 0.03 23.79 8.68
N VAL A 554 1.08 24.34 9.32
CA VAL A 554 1.37 24.09 10.74
C VAL A 554 0.21 24.59 11.60
N ASP A 555 -0.24 25.84 11.42
CA ASP A 555 -1.34 26.39 12.21
C ASP A 555 -2.62 25.58 11.99
N VAL A 556 -2.95 25.22 10.74
CA VAL A 556 -4.12 24.38 10.44
C VAL A 556 -4.06 23.03 11.15
N PHE A 557 -2.95 22.31 11.00
CA PHE A 557 -2.87 20.96 11.53
C PHE A 557 -2.68 20.92 13.05
N GLU A 558 -1.95 21.87 13.65
CA GLU A 558 -1.84 21.95 15.11
C GLU A 558 -3.17 22.35 15.77
N ASN A 559 -3.99 23.22 15.14
CA ASN A 559 -5.35 23.50 15.63
C ASN A 559 -6.25 22.25 15.53
N PHE A 560 -6.18 21.51 14.43
CA PHE A 560 -6.87 20.23 14.28
C PHE A 560 -6.42 19.22 15.34
N ARG A 561 -5.10 19.14 15.58
CA ARG A 561 -4.48 18.26 16.57
C ARG A 561 -4.92 18.58 17.99
N ASP A 562 -4.93 19.87 18.36
CA ASP A 562 -5.41 20.33 19.67
C ASP A 562 -6.88 19.97 19.87
N THR A 563 -7.72 20.23 18.86
CA THR A 563 -9.15 19.87 18.88
C THR A 563 -9.35 18.36 19.04
N CYS A 564 -8.55 17.53 18.36
CA CYS A 564 -8.60 16.08 18.47
C CYS A 564 -8.21 15.57 19.87
N ILE A 565 -7.18 16.15 20.46
CA ILE A 565 -6.72 15.79 21.81
C ILE A 565 -7.73 16.26 22.87
N GLU A 566 -8.30 17.45 22.73
CA GLU A 566 -9.32 17.95 23.66
C GLU A 566 -10.60 17.10 23.64
N ASN A 567 -11.12 16.77 22.45
CA ASN A 567 -12.39 16.08 22.32
C ASN A 567 -12.29 14.56 22.52
N TYR A 568 -11.23 13.93 22.02
CA TYR A 568 -11.10 12.47 22.02
C TYR A 568 -9.92 11.96 22.86
N GLY A 569 -9.05 12.84 23.35
CA GLY A 569 -7.88 12.47 24.16
C GLY A 569 -6.91 11.55 23.44
N LEU A 570 -6.80 11.66 22.12
CA LEU A 570 -5.87 10.93 21.25
C LEU A 570 -5.20 11.92 20.31
N ASP A 571 -3.90 11.75 20.11
CA ASP A 571 -3.14 12.61 19.20
C ASP A 571 -3.19 12.03 17.76
N PRO A 572 -3.74 12.78 16.78
CA PRO A 572 -3.85 12.29 15.40
C PRO A 572 -2.50 12.06 14.72
N THR A 573 -1.41 12.62 15.24
CA THR A 573 -0.07 12.50 14.65
C THR A 573 0.55 11.10 14.75
N TYR A 574 -0.04 10.19 15.53
CA TYR A 574 0.33 8.78 15.56
C TYR A 574 -0.26 7.96 14.41
N TYR A 575 -1.24 8.50 13.68
CA TYR A 575 -2.01 7.79 12.68
C TYR A 575 -1.56 8.17 11.28
N TYR A 576 -1.95 7.35 10.30
CA TYR A 576 -1.66 7.59 8.89
C TYR A 576 -2.79 8.32 8.16
N THR A 577 -4.03 8.16 8.63
CA THR A 577 -5.24 8.71 8.01
C THR A 577 -6.29 9.01 9.07
N LEU A 578 -7.26 9.89 8.74
CA LEU A 578 -8.39 10.17 9.62
C LEU A 578 -9.26 8.95 9.93
N PRO A 579 -9.62 8.06 8.97
CA PRO A 579 -10.36 6.84 9.30
C PRO A 579 -9.66 5.94 10.34
N GLY A 580 -8.33 5.83 10.28
CA GLY A 580 -7.58 5.08 11.29
C GLY A 580 -7.64 5.74 12.67
N TYR A 581 -7.59 7.07 12.71
CA TYR A 581 -7.76 7.85 13.94
C TYR A 581 -9.17 7.72 14.52
N THR A 582 -10.20 7.90 13.69
CA THR A 582 -11.60 7.85 14.15
C THR A 582 -12.00 6.47 14.63
N TRP A 583 -11.43 5.41 14.05
CA TRP A 583 -11.62 4.05 14.51
C TRP A 583 -11.13 3.86 15.96
N ASP A 584 -9.90 4.28 16.26
CA ASP A 584 -9.37 4.21 17.63
C ASP A 584 -10.11 5.16 18.59
N ALA A 585 -10.50 6.34 18.12
CA ALA A 585 -11.29 7.28 18.91
C ALA A 585 -12.66 6.69 19.28
N MET A 586 -13.33 6.02 18.34
CA MET A 586 -14.60 5.33 18.57
C MET A 586 -14.43 4.17 19.57
N LEU A 587 -13.40 3.33 19.41
CA LEU A 587 -13.13 2.23 20.35
C LEU A 587 -12.85 2.74 21.76
N LYS A 588 -12.12 3.86 21.88
CA LYS A 588 -11.83 4.48 23.17
C LYS A 588 -13.08 5.09 23.80
N TYR A 589 -13.84 5.87 23.03
CA TYR A 589 -15.02 6.59 23.50
C TYR A 589 -16.13 5.65 23.97
N THR A 590 -16.39 4.58 23.20
CA THR A 590 -17.44 3.61 23.51
C THR A 590 -17.01 2.57 24.54
N GLY A 591 -15.70 2.31 24.67
CA GLY A 591 -15.16 1.22 25.49
C GLY A 591 -15.59 -0.18 25.02
N ILE A 592 -16.17 -0.28 23.82
CA ILE A 592 -16.75 -1.53 23.30
C ILE A 592 -15.66 -2.54 22.97
N ARG A 593 -16.04 -3.82 23.06
CA ARG A 593 -15.23 -4.95 22.67
C ARG A 593 -15.94 -5.68 21.53
N PHE A 594 -15.40 -5.56 20.32
CA PHE A 594 -15.98 -6.19 19.14
C PHE A 594 -15.44 -7.60 18.96
N GLU A 595 -16.33 -8.54 18.62
CA GLU A 595 -15.95 -9.85 18.14
C GLU A 595 -15.79 -9.78 16.62
N LEU A 596 -14.58 -10.08 16.14
CA LEU A 596 -14.25 -10.16 14.73
C LEU A 596 -14.69 -11.52 14.17
N LEU A 597 -15.07 -11.52 12.88
CA LEU A 597 -15.45 -12.74 12.18
C LEU A 597 -14.25 -13.68 12.06
N THR A 598 -14.37 -14.86 12.66
CA THR A 598 -13.36 -15.94 12.59
C THR A 598 -13.63 -16.92 11.43
N ASP A 599 -14.81 -16.84 10.81
CA ASP A 599 -15.30 -17.73 9.77
C ASP A 599 -15.35 -17.04 8.40
N ILE A 600 -14.71 -17.66 7.40
CA ILE A 600 -14.67 -17.15 6.02
C ILE A 600 -16.06 -17.11 5.39
N ASP A 601 -16.95 -18.03 5.73
CA ASP A 601 -18.30 -18.07 5.17
C ASP A 601 -19.11 -16.85 5.64
N MET A 602 -18.94 -16.45 6.91
CA MET A 602 -19.56 -15.22 7.45
C MET A 602 -19.00 -13.97 6.79
N VAL A 603 -17.68 -13.92 6.56
CA VAL A 603 -17.04 -12.79 5.84
C VAL A 603 -17.59 -12.69 4.43
N MET A 604 -17.63 -13.80 3.69
CA MET A 604 -18.16 -13.84 2.32
C MET A 604 -19.65 -13.47 2.28
N PHE A 605 -20.44 -13.90 3.26
CA PHE A 605 -21.85 -13.53 3.38
C PHE A 605 -22.00 -12.01 3.56
N VAL A 606 -21.23 -11.40 4.48
CA VAL A 606 -21.25 -9.96 4.71
C VAL A 606 -20.76 -9.20 3.47
N GLU A 607 -19.63 -9.59 2.89
CA GLU A 607 -19.08 -8.94 1.68
C GLU A 607 -20.08 -8.93 0.52
N ARG A 608 -20.83 -10.03 0.32
CA ARG A 608 -21.89 -10.09 -0.70
C ARG A 608 -23.08 -9.21 -0.39
N GLY A 609 -23.31 -8.90 0.88
CA GLY A 609 -24.37 -8.00 1.34
C GLY A 609 -23.97 -6.53 1.26
N ILE A 610 -22.68 -6.20 1.14
CA ILE A 610 -22.21 -4.82 1.03
C ILE A 610 -22.77 -4.21 -0.25
N ARG A 611 -23.54 -3.13 -0.09
CA ARG A 611 -24.01 -2.26 -1.16
C ARG A 611 -23.48 -0.86 -0.88
N GLY A 612 -23.06 -0.17 -1.93
CA GLY A 612 -22.80 1.27 -1.87
C GLY A 612 -24.11 2.06 -1.77
N GLY A 613 -23.97 3.35 -1.50
CA GLY A 613 -25.05 4.33 -1.68
C GLY A 613 -25.18 4.78 -3.12
#